data_AF-T0YGN6-F1
#
_entry.id   AF-T0YGN6-F1
#
_cell.length_a   1.000
_cell.length_b   1.000
_cell.length_c   1.000
_cell.angle_alpha   90.00
_cell.angle_beta   90.00
_cell.angle_gamma   90.00
#
_symmetry.space_group_name_H-M   'P 1'
#
loop_
_entity.id
_entity.type
_entity.pdbx_description
1 polymer ?
#
loop_
_entity_poly.entity_id
_entity_poly.type
_entity_poly.pdbx_seq_one_letter_code
_entity_poly.pdbx_strand_id
1 'polypeptide(L)'
;MVNAAIDRGVTVKYKFDQEPLEISSRDFFRSTVVGKKTSRKGIQEKLADLFVDFGINSGRLLINSDVPPGSGLGSSSSLILAALSTIHSIRGESVAREDLAAEAYRLEREYFGITLGKQDPYAIAFGGFKYMEFKGEKFELSYFATSPMFDLEMQSSMLLVYTGKTRESSRILREQVSKS
;
A
#
# COMPACT_ATOMS: atom_id res chain seq x y z
N MET A 1 -3.08 10.52 15.33
CA MET A 1 -3.97 10.23 14.19
C MET A 1 -4.95 9.15 14.61
N VAL A 2 -6.25 9.33 14.35
CA VAL A 2 -7.25 8.28 14.49
C VAL A 2 -7.58 7.76 13.09
N ASN A 3 -7.57 6.45 12.88
CA ASN A 3 -7.93 5.84 11.60
C ASN A 3 -8.59 4.48 11.78
N ALA A 4 -9.34 4.04 10.76
CA ALA A 4 -9.97 2.74 10.69
C ALA A 4 -9.71 2.10 9.32
N ALA A 5 -9.34 0.82 9.30
CA ALA A 5 -9.36 0.05 8.06
C ALA A 5 -10.82 -0.25 7.63
N ILE A 6 -11.07 -0.23 6.34
CA ILE A 6 -12.39 -0.52 5.73
C ILE A 6 -12.35 -1.82 4.94
N ASP A 7 -13.51 -2.27 4.45
CA ASP A 7 -13.71 -3.48 3.65
C ASP A 7 -13.28 -3.32 2.18
N ARG A 8 -12.29 -2.47 1.91
CA ARG A 8 -11.75 -2.18 0.58
C ARG A 8 -10.24 -2.17 0.66
N GLY A 9 -9.58 -2.77 -0.33
CA GLY A 9 -8.12 -2.84 -0.31
C GLY A 9 -7.49 -3.17 -1.64
N VAL A 10 -6.20 -3.49 -1.56
CA VAL A 10 -5.40 -3.98 -2.68
C VAL A 10 -4.99 -5.40 -2.37
N THR A 11 -5.20 -6.30 -3.33
CA THR A 11 -4.76 -7.69 -3.25
C THR A 11 -3.67 -7.93 -4.28
N VAL A 12 -2.57 -8.55 -3.84
CA VAL A 12 -1.52 -9.08 -4.71
C VAL A 12 -1.53 -10.60 -4.59
N LYS A 13 -1.67 -11.29 -5.72
CA LYS A 13 -1.60 -12.75 -5.79
C LYS A 13 -0.41 -13.15 -6.64
N TYR A 14 0.38 -14.07 -6.12
CA TYR A 14 1.49 -14.66 -6.85
C TYR A 14 1.22 -16.13 -7.14
N LYS A 15 1.54 -16.55 -8.36
CA LYS A 15 1.60 -17.97 -8.75
C LYS A 15 2.92 -18.23 -9.43
N PHE A 16 3.71 -19.14 -8.88
CA PHE A 16 4.94 -19.58 -9.53
C PHE A 16 4.62 -20.36 -10.81
N ASP A 17 5.37 -20.06 -11.87
CA ASP A 17 5.52 -20.85 -13.09
C ASP A 17 6.97 -20.70 -13.61
N GLN A 18 7.33 -21.40 -14.68
CA GLN A 18 8.67 -21.33 -15.26
C GLN A 18 8.84 -20.18 -16.26
N GLU A 19 7.80 -19.37 -16.46
CA GLU A 19 7.82 -18.26 -17.41
C GLU A 19 8.44 -17.02 -16.77
N PRO A 20 9.01 -16.09 -17.56
CA PRO A 20 9.47 -14.80 -17.04
C PRO A 20 8.38 -14.10 -16.24
N LEU A 21 8.79 -13.41 -15.18
CA LEU A 21 7.85 -12.67 -14.31
C LEU A 21 6.93 -11.79 -15.18
N GLU A 22 5.63 -11.95 -14.99
CA GLU A 22 4.62 -11.09 -15.60
C GLU A 22 3.73 -10.51 -14.53
N ILE A 23 3.50 -9.20 -14.65
CA ILE A 23 2.60 -8.46 -13.77
C ILE A 23 1.38 -8.03 -14.55
N SER A 24 0.22 -8.42 -14.04
CA SER A 24 -1.08 -8.05 -14.55
C SER A 24 -1.86 -7.30 -13.48
N SER A 25 -2.48 -6.19 -13.88
CA SER A 25 -3.48 -5.53 -13.06
C SER A 25 -4.78 -5.38 -13.85
N ARG A 26 -5.90 -5.23 -13.14
CA ARG A 26 -7.16 -4.78 -13.75
C ARG A 26 -7.40 -3.29 -13.55
N ASP A 27 -6.95 -2.77 -12.41
CA ASP A 27 -7.40 -1.49 -11.87
C ASP A 27 -6.29 -0.43 -11.90
N PHE A 28 -5.01 -0.84 -11.89
CA PHE A 28 -3.88 0.08 -11.96
C PHE A 28 -3.29 0.18 -13.38
N PHE A 29 -3.37 -0.88 -14.20
CA PHE A 29 -2.73 -0.97 -15.51
C PHE A 29 -3.11 -2.21 -16.34
N ARG A 30 -2.70 -2.29 -17.62
CA ARG A 30 -2.75 -3.51 -18.48
C ARG A 30 -1.46 -4.34 -18.35
N SER A 31 -1.55 -5.66 -18.50
CA SER A 31 -0.46 -6.66 -18.34
C SER A 31 0.88 -6.29 -18.99
N THR A 32 1.98 -6.50 -18.27
CA THR A 32 3.36 -6.27 -18.74
C THR A 32 4.28 -7.43 -18.33
N VAL A 33 5.07 -7.94 -19.30
CA VAL A 33 6.14 -8.92 -19.07
C VAL A 33 7.46 -8.19 -18.81
N VAL A 34 8.21 -8.63 -17.79
CA VAL A 34 9.50 -8.03 -17.41
C VAL A 34 10.54 -8.21 -18.53
N GLY A 35 11.20 -7.12 -18.94
CA GLY A 35 12.29 -7.16 -19.93
C GLY A 35 12.26 -6.12 -21.06
N LYS A 36 11.17 -5.34 -21.23
CA LYS A 36 11.14 -4.23 -22.20
C LYS A 36 11.61 -2.91 -21.57
N LYS A 37 12.77 -2.40 -22.00
CA LYS A 37 13.30 -1.09 -21.56
C LYS A 37 12.43 0.07 -22.09
N THR A 38 11.81 0.82 -21.20
CA THR A 38 11.12 2.10 -21.47
C THR A 38 11.75 3.25 -20.68
N SER A 39 11.74 4.45 -21.27
CA SER A 39 12.47 5.65 -20.77
C SER A 39 11.80 6.37 -19.59
N ARG A 40 10.58 5.98 -19.20
CA ARG A 40 9.93 6.34 -17.93
C ARG A 40 9.29 5.09 -17.35
N LYS A 41 9.88 4.54 -16.29
CA LYS A 41 9.32 3.40 -15.56
C LYS A 41 8.09 3.86 -14.78
N GLY A 42 6.92 3.36 -15.15
CA GLY A 42 5.69 3.53 -14.37
C GLY A 42 5.74 2.71 -13.08
N ILE A 43 4.65 2.76 -12.30
CA ILE A 43 4.54 1.97 -11.06
C ILE A 43 4.63 0.45 -11.33
N GLN A 44 4.31 0.02 -12.55
CA GLN A 44 4.36 -1.35 -13.03
C GLN A 44 5.79 -1.86 -13.10
N GLU A 45 6.63 -1.15 -13.85
CA GLU A 45 8.02 -1.53 -14.05
C GLU A 45 8.77 -1.46 -12.72
N LYS A 46 8.47 -0.46 -11.88
CA LYS A 46 9.02 -0.39 -10.53
C LYS A 46 8.60 -1.58 -9.66
N LEU A 47 7.33 -2.00 -9.69
CA LEU A 47 6.91 -3.20 -8.95
C LEU A 47 7.60 -4.45 -9.49
N ALA A 48 7.70 -4.61 -10.81
CA ALA A 48 8.42 -5.72 -11.43
C ALA A 48 9.89 -5.76 -11.01
N ASP A 49 10.57 -4.63 -11.12
CA ASP A 49 11.96 -4.48 -10.69
C ASP A 49 12.09 -4.82 -9.20
N LEU A 50 11.16 -4.40 -8.34
CA LEU A 50 11.17 -4.75 -6.91
C LEU A 50 11.12 -6.27 -6.69
N PHE A 51 10.25 -7.00 -7.37
CA PHE A 51 10.21 -8.46 -7.24
C PHE A 51 11.52 -9.11 -7.73
N VAL A 52 12.08 -8.60 -8.84
CA VAL A 52 13.37 -9.04 -9.39
C VAL A 52 14.53 -8.76 -8.42
N ASP A 53 14.56 -7.57 -7.80
CA ASP A 53 15.55 -7.15 -6.81
C ASP A 53 15.56 -8.09 -5.59
N PHE A 54 14.40 -8.68 -5.26
CA PHE A 54 14.25 -9.70 -4.22
C PHE A 54 14.47 -11.15 -4.70
N GLY A 55 14.91 -11.34 -5.94
CA GLY A 55 15.25 -12.63 -6.53
C GLY A 55 14.09 -13.39 -7.19
N ILE A 56 12.92 -12.76 -7.33
CA ILE A 56 11.71 -13.38 -7.89
C ILE A 56 11.64 -13.04 -9.38
N ASN A 57 12.18 -13.93 -10.23
CA ASN A 57 12.36 -13.69 -11.66
C ASN A 57 11.34 -14.39 -12.58
N SER A 58 10.48 -15.23 -12.00
CA SER A 58 9.50 -16.04 -12.74
C SER A 58 8.16 -16.09 -12.01
N GLY A 59 7.10 -16.45 -12.72
CA GLY A 59 5.74 -16.50 -12.18
C GLY A 59 4.83 -15.38 -12.65
N ARG A 60 3.59 -15.40 -12.15
CA ARG A 60 2.54 -14.43 -12.46
C ARG A 60 2.13 -13.68 -11.21
N LEU A 61 2.11 -12.36 -11.31
CA LEU A 61 1.56 -11.46 -10.31
C LEU A 61 0.24 -10.87 -10.81
N LEU A 62 -0.83 -11.06 -10.03
CA LEU A 62 -2.11 -10.39 -10.24
C LEU A 62 -2.34 -9.35 -9.16
N ILE A 63 -2.65 -8.12 -9.59
CA ILE A 63 -2.92 -6.99 -8.71
C ILE A 63 -4.35 -6.50 -8.94
N ASN A 64 -5.14 -6.52 -7.87
CA ASN A 64 -6.53 -6.08 -7.84
C ASN A 64 -6.71 -4.98 -6.78
N SER A 65 -7.52 -3.97 -7.07
CA SER A 65 -7.85 -2.89 -6.13
C SER A 65 -9.32 -2.57 -6.15
N ASP A 66 -9.94 -2.55 -4.98
CA ASP A 66 -11.35 -2.13 -4.85
C ASP A 66 -11.50 -0.60 -4.90
N VAL A 67 -10.38 0.13 -4.84
CA VAL A 67 -10.36 1.59 -4.82
C VAL A 67 -9.49 2.12 -5.96
N PRO A 68 -9.91 3.19 -6.66
CA PRO A 68 -9.08 3.79 -7.69
C PRO A 68 -7.82 4.40 -7.07
N PRO A 69 -6.70 4.45 -7.82
CA PRO A 69 -5.49 5.15 -7.40
C PRO A 69 -5.82 6.59 -7.01
N GLY A 70 -5.23 7.14 -5.95
CA GLY A 70 -5.42 8.54 -5.56
C GLY A 70 -6.83 8.87 -5.03
N SER A 71 -7.58 7.85 -4.58
CA SER A 71 -8.87 7.99 -3.89
C SER A 71 -8.79 8.67 -2.52
N GLY A 72 -7.59 8.83 -1.97
CA GLY A 72 -7.39 9.32 -0.60
C GLY A 72 -7.53 8.23 0.47
N LEU A 73 -7.68 6.96 0.07
CA LEU A 73 -7.83 5.80 0.96
C LEU A 73 -6.52 5.01 1.15
N GLY A 74 -5.36 5.63 0.89
CA GLY A 74 -4.06 4.98 1.06
C GLY A 74 -3.72 3.91 0.01
N SER A 75 -4.37 3.93 -1.16
CA SER A 75 -4.24 2.87 -2.19
C SER A 75 -2.80 2.58 -2.65
N SER A 76 -1.92 3.58 -2.70
CA SER A 76 -0.51 3.39 -3.07
C SER A 76 0.26 2.62 -1.99
N SER A 77 0.09 3.04 -0.74
CA SER A 77 0.71 2.40 0.41
C SER A 77 0.18 0.98 0.59
N SER A 78 -1.12 0.74 0.33
CA SER A 78 -1.71 -0.60 0.32
C SER A 78 -1.09 -1.49 -0.74
N LEU A 79 -0.85 -0.97 -1.94
CA LEU A 79 -0.21 -1.72 -3.02
C LEU A 79 1.23 -2.13 -2.66
N ILE A 80 2.02 -1.21 -2.11
CA ILE A 80 3.41 -1.47 -1.73
C ILE A 80 3.48 -2.47 -0.57
N LEU A 81 2.60 -2.31 0.45
CA LEU A 81 2.50 -3.27 1.56
C LEU A 81 2.09 -4.65 1.10
N ALA A 82 1.09 -4.76 0.22
CA ALA A 82 0.63 -6.04 -0.32
C ALA A 82 1.73 -6.71 -1.17
N ALA A 83 2.49 -5.93 -1.95
CA ALA A 83 3.63 -6.43 -2.71
C ALA A 83 4.74 -6.96 -1.77
N LEU A 84 5.17 -6.18 -0.78
CA LEU A 84 6.16 -6.60 0.21
C LEU A 84 5.71 -7.85 0.99
N SER A 85 4.47 -7.86 1.47
CA SER A 85 3.92 -9.02 2.18
C SER A 85 3.93 -10.27 1.29
N THR A 86 3.64 -10.12 -0.01
CA THR A 86 3.73 -11.22 -0.98
C THR A 86 5.19 -11.68 -1.16
N ILE A 87 6.14 -10.75 -1.29
CA ILE A 87 7.57 -11.05 -1.43
C ILE A 87 8.08 -11.86 -0.23
N HIS A 88 7.83 -11.40 0.99
CA HIS A 88 8.24 -12.13 2.21
C HIS A 88 7.57 -13.50 2.29
N SER A 89 6.28 -13.59 1.93
CA SER A 89 5.56 -14.86 1.90
C SER A 89 6.18 -15.86 0.91
N ILE A 90 6.58 -15.42 -0.28
CA ILE A 90 7.27 -16.26 -1.29
C ILE A 90 8.61 -16.76 -0.73
N ARG A 91 9.31 -15.93 0.03
CA ARG A 91 10.61 -16.22 0.62
C ARG A 91 10.52 -17.05 1.91
N GLY A 92 9.32 -17.33 2.41
CA GLY A 92 9.10 -18.03 3.68
C GLY A 92 9.48 -17.20 4.90
N GLU A 93 9.51 -15.87 4.76
CA GLU A 93 9.89 -14.94 5.82
C GLU A 93 8.65 -14.50 6.61
N SER A 94 8.73 -14.56 7.94
CA SER A 94 7.73 -13.99 8.83
C SER A 94 8.20 -12.62 9.29
N VAL A 95 7.51 -11.56 8.85
CA VAL A 95 7.87 -10.17 9.14
C VAL A 95 6.84 -9.55 10.08
N ALA A 96 7.30 -8.84 11.11
CA ALA A 96 6.41 -8.12 12.01
C ALA A 96 5.73 -6.96 11.28
N ARG A 97 4.50 -6.60 11.69
CA ARG A 97 3.74 -5.50 11.06
C ARG A 97 4.50 -4.17 11.09
N GLU A 98 5.25 -3.92 12.16
CA GLU A 98 6.07 -2.72 12.31
C GLU A 98 7.21 -2.69 11.29
N ASP A 99 7.95 -3.78 11.16
CA ASP A 99 9.05 -3.89 10.19
C ASP A 99 8.53 -3.75 8.76
N LEU A 100 7.40 -4.40 8.46
CA LEU A 100 6.74 -4.31 7.17
C LEU A 100 6.29 -2.87 6.85
N ALA A 101 5.76 -2.14 7.84
CA ALA A 101 5.37 -0.74 7.69
C ALA A 101 6.58 0.18 7.47
N ALA A 102 7.67 -0.05 8.21
CA ALA A 102 8.91 0.71 8.10
C ALA A 102 9.60 0.47 6.75
N GLU A 103 9.60 -0.77 6.26
CA GLU A 103 10.10 -1.13 4.94
C GLU A 103 9.26 -0.51 3.83
N ALA A 104 7.92 -0.60 3.92
CA ALA A 104 7.01 0.05 2.97
C ALA A 104 7.24 1.57 2.92
N TYR A 105 7.38 2.22 4.07
CA TYR A 105 7.65 3.66 4.14
C TYR A 105 8.99 4.04 3.48
N ARG A 106 10.04 3.25 3.68
CA ARG A 106 11.34 3.46 3.01
C ARG A 106 11.21 3.28 1.49
N LEU A 107 10.59 2.19 1.03
CA LEU A 107 10.37 1.94 -0.39
C LEU A 107 9.53 3.04 -1.05
N GLU A 108 8.48 3.52 -0.40
CA GLU A 108 7.67 4.61 -0.93
C GLU A 108 8.52 5.85 -1.24
N ARG A 109 9.38 6.25 -0.31
CA ARG A 109 10.21 7.45 -0.44
C ARG A 109 11.38 7.26 -1.39
N GLU A 110 12.14 6.19 -1.23
CA GLU A 110 13.42 5.99 -1.89
C GLU A 110 13.28 5.34 -3.26
N TYR A 111 12.35 4.38 -3.39
CA TYR A 111 12.18 3.60 -4.61
C TYR A 111 11.07 4.16 -5.50
N PHE A 112 9.90 4.42 -4.92
CA PHE A 112 8.75 4.92 -5.68
C PHE A 112 8.77 6.44 -5.83
N GLY A 113 9.48 7.16 -4.96
CA GLY A 113 9.60 8.62 -5.00
C GLY A 113 8.33 9.35 -4.53
N ILE A 114 7.49 8.67 -3.74
CA ILE A 114 6.21 9.19 -3.26
C ILE A 114 6.47 9.95 -1.95
N THR A 115 6.10 11.24 -1.93
CA THR A 115 6.20 12.07 -0.73
C THR A 115 4.95 11.87 0.14
N LEU A 116 5.06 11.02 1.16
CA LEU A 116 3.98 10.71 2.11
C LEU A 116 4.50 10.83 3.55
N GLY A 117 3.58 11.03 4.50
CA GLY A 117 3.89 10.89 5.92
C GLY A 117 4.01 9.41 6.32
N LYS A 118 4.68 9.12 7.44
CA LYS A 118 4.77 7.75 8.02
C LYS A 118 3.41 7.13 8.36
N GLN A 119 2.34 7.91 8.35
CA GLN A 119 1.03 7.51 8.85
C GLN A 119 0.37 6.41 8.00
N ASP A 120 0.39 6.52 6.67
CA ASP A 120 -0.37 5.62 5.80
C ASP A 120 0.17 4.19 5.82
N PRO A 121 1.49 3.93 5.64
CA PRO A 121 2.02 2.57 5.72
C PRO A 121 1.73 1.89 7.06
N TYR A 122 1.88 2.62 8.17
CA TYR A 122 1.60 2.07 9.49
C TYR A 122 0.10 1.86 9.71
N ALA A 123 -0.75 2.79 9.29
CA ALA A 123 -2.19 2.64 9.39
C ALA A 123 -2.70 1.37 8.68
N ILE A 124 -2.15 1.09 7.50
CA ILE A 124 -2.52 -0.05 6.66
C ILE A 124 -1.94 -1.35 7.23
N ALA A 125 -0.66 -1.38 7.59
CA ALA A 125 -0.01 -2.58 8.11
C ALA A 125 -0.65 -3.10 9.40
N PHE A 126 -1.09 -2.20 10.28
CA PHE A 126 -1.73 -2.58 11.54
C PHE A 126 -3.23 -2.86 11.42
N GLY A 127 -3.94 -2.23 10.48
CA GLY A 127 -5.37 -2.43 10.28
C GLY A 127 -6.24 -2.02 11.48
N GLY A 128 -7.53 -2.32 11.45
CA GLY A 128 -8.47 -2.05 12.56
C GLY A 128 -8.70 -0.56 12.88
N PHE A 129 -9.51 -0.31 13.91
CA PHE A 129 -9.82 1.04 14.42
C PHE A 129 -8.89 1.42 15.58
N LYS A 130 -8.11 2.48 15.39
CA LYS A 130 -6.95 2.76 16.26
C LYS A 130 -6.57 4.24 16.31
N TYR A 131 -5.88 4.57 17.39
CA TYR A 131 -5.11 5.78 17.56
C TYR A 131 -3.62 5.48 17.39
N MET A 132 -2.93 6.36 16.66
CA MET A 132 -1.50 6.30 16.41
C MET A 132 -0.87 7.66 16.70
N GLU A 133 0.16 7.68 17.54
CA GLU A 133 0.94 8.89 17.84
C GLU A 133 2.37 8.71 17.35
N PHE A 134 2.90 9.69 16.63
CA PHE A 134 4.26 9.65 16.09
C PHE A 134 5.12 10.72 16.76
N LYS A 135 6.24 10.31 17.36
CA LYS A 135 7.24 11.16 18.04
C LYS A 135 8.62 10.91 17.43
N GLY A 136 8.93 11.63 16.35
CA GLY A 136 10.16 11.44 15.59
C GLY A 136 10.23 10.06 14.92
N GLU A 137 11.13 9.21 15.41
CA GLU A 137 11.27 7.81 14.96
C GLU A 137 10.42 6.82 15.75
N LYS A 138 9.88 7.21 16.91
CA LYS A 138 9.02 6.35 17.72
C LYS A 138 7.56 6.54 17.34
N PHE A 139 6.76 5.50 17.51
CA PHE A 139 5.31 5.61 17.49
C PHE A 139 4.68 4.85 18.65
N GLU A 140 3.50 5.29 19.05
CA GLU A 140 2.63 4.62 20.02
C GLU A 140 1.33 4.23 19.32
N LEU A 141 0.83 3.03 19.64
CA LEU A 141 -0.35 2.43 19.03
C LEU A 141 -1.36 2.05 20.12
N SER A 142 -2.62 2.40 19.93
CA SER A 142 -3.70 1.94 20.80
C SER A 142 -4.94 1.62 19.97
N TYR A 143 -5.44 0.39 20.07
CA TYR A 143 -6.70 0.01 19.46
C TYR A 143 -7.86 0.51 20.31
N PHE A 144 -8.91 0.99 19.65
CA PHE A 144 -10.16 1.27 20.34
C PHE A 144 -10.88 -0.06 20.57
N ALA A 145 -11.23 -0.35 21.83
CA ALA A 145 -12.12 -1.45 22.13
C ALA A 145 -13.53 -1.07 21.70
N THR A 146 -14.04 -1.70 20.65
CA THR A 146 -15.41 -1.49 20.16
C THR A 146 -16.29 -2.67 20.54
N SER A 147 -17.59 -2.40 20.69
CA SER A 147 -18.61 -3.45 20.74
C SER A 147 -19.19 -3.66 19.35
N PRO A 148 -19.74 -4.85 19.03
CA PRO A 148 -20.43 -5.05 17.76
C PRO A 148 -21.54 -4.03 17.49
N MET A 149 -22.23 -3.57 18.55
CA MET A 149 -23.25 -2.52 18.44
C MET A 149 -22.66 -1.17 18.04
N PHE A 150 -21.51 -0.79 18.62
CA PHE A 150 -20.80 0.44 18.24
C PHE A 150 -20.38 0.40 16.77
N ASP A 151 -19.82 -0.73 16.32
CA ASP A 151 -19.40 -0.88 14.92
C ASP A 151 -20.58 -0.76 13.95
N LEU A 152 -21.70 -1.40 14.27
CA LEU A 152 -22.94 -1.30 13.47
C LEU A 152 -23.49 0.13 13.42
N GLU A 153 -23.56 0.81 14.57
CA GLU A 153 -24.06 2.17 14.63
C GLU A 153 -23.18 3.13 13.83
N MET A 154 -21.86 3.03 14.00
CA MET A 154 -20.88 3.83 13.26
C MET A 154 -21.01 3.57 11.75
N GLN A 155 -21.06 2.31 11.32
CA GLN A 155 -21.22 1.95 9.90
C GLN A 155 -22.55 2.47 9.32
N SER A 156 -23.65 2.37 10.08
CA SER A 156 -24.97 2.86 9.64
C SER A 156 -25.08 4.38 9.57
N SER A 157 -24.19 5.09 10.26
CA SER A 157 -24.18 6.55 10.36
C SER A 157 -23.22 7.23 9.38
N MET A 158 -22.50 6.46 8.55
CA MET A 158 -21.48 6.98 7.63
C MET A 158 -21.80 6.63 6.18
N LEU A 159 -21.48 7.56 5.27
CA LEU A 159 -21.56 7.34 3.83
C LEU A 159 -20.22 7.67 3.18
N LEU A 160 -19.68 6.72 2.40
CA LEU A 160 -18.49 6.92 1.60
C LEU A 160 -18.89 7.25 0.16
N VAL A 161 -18.49 8.44 -0.32
CA VAL A 161 -18.82 8.92 -1.68
C VAL A 161 -17.54 9.15 -2.47
N TYR A 162 -17.37 8.41 -3.56
CA TYR A 162 -16.30 8.67 -4.52
C TYR A 162 -16.69 9.79 -5.48
N THR A 163 -15.94 10.89 -5.46
CA THR A 163 -16.27 12.11 -6.23
C THR A 163 -15.72 12.10 -7.66
N GLY A 164 -15.04 11.03 -8.09
CA GLY A 164 -14.40 10.94 -9.41
C GLY A 164 -13.14 11.79 -9.58
N LYS A 165 -12.79 12.62 -8.59
CA LYS A 165 -11.60 13.47 -8.62
C LYS A 165 -10.44 12.79 -7.88
N THR A 166 -9.41 12.45 -8.63
CA THR A 166 -8.09 12.08 -8.10
C THR A 166 -7.27 13.34 -7.87
N ARG A 167 -6.93 13.62 -6.62
CA ARG A 167 -5.96 14.68 -6.29
C ARG A 167 -4.59 14.04 -6.12
N GLU A 168 -3.58 14.60 -6.78
CA GLU A 168 -2.17 14.41 -6.40
C GLU A 168 -1.99 14.98 -4.99
N SER A 169 -2.05 14.10 -3.98
CA SER A 169 -1.84 14.44 -2.56
C SER A 169 -0.43 15.00 -2.30
N SER A 170 0.51 14.72 -3.22
CA SER A 170 1.89 15.20 -3.25
C SER A 170 2.00 16.72 -3.07
N ARG A 171 1.07 17.52 -3.61
CA ARG A 171 1.15 18.99 -3.54
C ARG A 171 0.87 19.55 -2.14
N ILE A 172 -0.14 19.01 -1.45
CA ILE A 172 -0.52 19.48 -0.10
C ILE A 172 0.47 18.95 0.94
N LEU A 173 0.93 17.71 0.78
CA LEU A 173 1.94 17.11 1.66
C LEU A 173 3.28 17.85 1.59
N ARG A 174 3.70 18.32 0.40
CA ARG A 174 4.90 19.17 0.27
C ARG A 174 4.78 20.50 1.03
N GLU A 175 3.59 21.12 1.03
CA GLU A 175 3.35 22.37 1.77
C GLU A 175 3.30 22.16 3.29
N GLN A 176 2.93 20.97 3.77
CA GLN A 176 2.92 20.62 5.20
C GLN A 176 4.30 20.22 5.72
N VAL A 177 5.08 19.46 4.93
CA VAL A 177 6.46 19.09 5.26
C VAL A 177 7.38 20.31 5.25
N SER A 178 7.12 21.33 4.42
CA SER A 178 7.91 22.58 4.45
C SER A 178 7.64 23.46 5.68
N LYS A 179 6.64 23.13 6.49
CA LYS A 179 6.25 23.89 7.70
C LYS A 179 6.50 23.14 9.01
N SER A 180 7.08 21.94 8.95
CA SER A 180 7.50 21.14 10.11
C SER A 180 9.02 21.15 10.24
#